data_AF-A0A9X9YCT9-F1
#
_entry.id   AF-A0A9X9YCT9-F1
#
_cell.length_a   1.000
_cell.length_b   1.000
_cell.length_c   1.000
_cell.angle_alpha   90.00
_cell.angle_beta   90.00
_cell.angle_gamma   90.00
#
_symmetry.space_group_name_H-M   'P 1'
#
loop_
_entity.id
_entity.type
_entity.pdbx_description
1 polymer ?
#
loop_
_entity_poly.entity_id
_entity_poly.type
_entity_poly.pdbx_seq_one_letter_code
_entity_poly.pdbx_strand_id
1 'polypeptide(L)'
;MTAKITKQQALQKAKEIVLSSSPTLRGSSYENEEADLVYLVQKNREVRLVYRTSFFTTVRDGTAGPRPTRPVLFIDAITGETVSSYENLQHAQKGTGPGGNAKTGQYTYGSETVPPFEVSEQGSICQMDSPYVFTEHMNFSDKGTNKPFAFRCYNNAGDHINGAFSPLNDAQFFGQVVVDMYKDWYGVSPLKQKLHMRVHYSSNQDNAFWNGSSTTFGDGHTMFYPLVGLDVVAHEVSHGFTEQNSKLEYQNQPGGMNESFSDMAGEAAESYYFQKYGDTFGRSGSDLTVGADVTQKAGASLRYMCDPPQDGASIDHVSKYYDGLDVHYSSGIYNKVFCILSKRSGWDIRKAFHTFVIANQDYWTLNATFQNGAEGVLRAADRLKYQTKDVVIAFDQVGISCAMAASQDAGMLLPDKPRWVCVSGRAAAGSVN
;
A
#
# COMPACT_ATOMS: atom_id res chain seq x y z
N MET A 1 18.42 -20.96 -45.03
CA MET A 1 17.40 -21.49 -44.10
C MET A 1 16.09 -21.62 -44.87
N THR A 2 15.40 -22.75 -44.78
CA THR A 2 14.11 -22.98 -45.47
C THR A 2 13.05 -23.19 -44.41
N ALA A 3 11.92 -22.49 -44.52
CA ALA A 3 10.80 -22.63 -43.59
C ALA A 3 10.25 -24.08 -43.63
N LYS A 4 10.03 -24.67 -42.46
CA LYS A 4 9.39 -25.99 -42.28
C LYS A 4 7.92 -25.90 -41.86
N ILE A 5 7.49 -24.72 -41.39
CA ILE A 5 6.08 -24.43 -41.13
C ILE A 5 5.52 -23.45 -42.15
N THR A 6 4.22 -23.52 -42.40
CA THR A 6 3.50 -22.59 -43.28
C THR A 6 3.12 -21.31 -42.54
N LYS A 7 2.82 -20.25 -43.30
CA LYS A 7 2.24 -19.01 -42.75
C LYS A 7 1.00 -19.25 -41.89
N GLN A 8 0.12 -20.18 -42.31
CA GLN A 8 -1.11 -20.52 -41.60
C GLN A 8 -0.82 -21.26 -40.29
N GLN A 9 0.17 -22.16 -40.28
CA GLN A 9 0.60 -22.84 -39.06
C GLN A 9 1.21 -21.87 -38.04
N ALA A 10 2.03 -20.93 -38.50
CA ALA A 10 2.61 -19.90 -37.63
C ALA A 10 1.54 -18.99 -37.03
N LEU A 11 0.57 -18.56 -37.83
CA LEU A 11 -0.54 -17.71 -37.40
C LEU A 11 -1.49 -18.43 -36.44
N GLN A 12 -1.81 -19.70 -36.71
CA GLN A 12 -2.61 -20.53 -35.82
C GLN A 12 -1.93 -20.73 -34.46
N LYS A 13 -0.62 -21.05 -34.45
CA LYS A 13 0.18 -21.10 -33.22
C LYS A 13 0.13 -19.78 -32.46
N ALA A 14 0.29 -18.65 -33.17
CA ALA A 14 0.24 -17.34 -32.55
C ALA A 14 -1.11 -17.05 -31.88
N LYS A 15 -2.23 -17.42 -32.52
CA LYS A 15 -3.58 -17.35 -31.95
C LYS A 15 -3.73 -18.24 -30.72
N GLU A 16 -3.28 -19.49 -30.78
CA GLU A 16 -3.30 -20.42 -29.64
C GLU A 16 -2.48 -19.91 -28.45
N ILE A 17 -1.33 -19.28 -28.72
CA ILE A 17 -0.50 -18.67 -27.67
C ILE A 17 -1.24 -17.51 -27.00
N VAL A 18 -1.96 -16.69 -27.76
CA VAL A 18 -2.76 -15.58 -27.21
C VAL A 18 -3.97 -16.10 -26.45
N LEU A 19 -4.66 -17.12 -26.96
CA LEU A 19 -5.85 -17.71 -26.33
C LEU A 19 -5.56 -18.60 -25.12
N SER A 20 -4.42 -19.29 -25.07
CA SER A 20 -4.07 -20.18 -23.93
C SER A 20 -3.80 -19.44 -22.63
N SER A 21 -3.77 -18.10 -22.66
CA SER A 21 -3.65 -17.25 -21.48
C SER A 21 -4.95 -17.02 -20.70
N SER A 22 -6.11 -17.43 -21.22
CA SER A 22 -7.38 -17.33 -20.47
C SER A 22 -8.39 -18.44 -20.80
N PRO A 23 -8.83 -19.25 -19.81
CA PRO A 23 -9.72 -20.39 -20.02
C PRO A 23 -11.17 -20.04 -20.38
N THR A 24 -11.55 -18.75 -20.39
CA THR A 24 -12.91 -18.28 -20.71
C THR A 24 -13.09 -17.83 -22.16
N LEU A 25 -12.05 -17.96 -23.01
CA LEU A 25 -12.06 -17.46 -24.36
C LEU A 25 -12.90 -18.33 -25.32
N ARG A 26 -14.02 -17.78 -25.76
CA ARG A 26 -14.75 -18.24 -26.96
C ARG A 26 -14.43 -17.27 -28.10
N GLY A 27 -14.08 -17.82 -29.26
CA GLY A 27 -13.46 -17.11 -30.38
C GLY A 27 -14.13 -15.79 -30.74
N SER A 28 -13.34 -14.73 -30.71
CA SER A 28 -13.62 -13.46 -31.37
C SER A 28 -13.32 -13.60 -32.87
N SER A 29 -13.86 -12.68 -33.69
CA SER A 29 -13.33 -12.48 -35.03
C SER A 29 -11.86 -12.06 -34.96
N TYR A 30 -11.06 -12.56 -35.90
CA TYR A 30 -9.71 -12.09 -36.14
C TYR A 30 -9.74 -11.18 -37.36
N GLU A 31 -9.09 -10.04 -37.25
CA GLU A 31 -9.00 -9.04 -38.31
C GLU A 31 -7.53 -8.76 -38.62
N ASN A 32 -7.24 -8.28 -39.83
CA ASN A 32 -5.90 -7.86 -40.23
C ASN A 32 -4.82 -8.92 -39.94
N GLU A 33 -5.14 -10.17 -40.29
CA GLU A 33 -4.27 -11.32 -40.12
C GLU A 33 -3.08 -11.28 -41.09
N GLU A 34 -1.88 -11.14 -40.54
CA GLU A 34 -0.62 -11.04 -41.26
C GLU A 34 0.38 -12.10 -40.77
N ALA A 35 1.16 -12.64 -41.70
CA ALA A 35 2.23 -13.57 -41.39
C ALA A 35 3.33 -13.45 -42.46
N ASP A 36 4.33 -12.63 -42.17
CA ASP A 36 5.44 -12.35 -43.08
C ASP A 36 6.67 -13.17 -42.71
N LEU A 37 7.27 -13.83 -43.69
CA LEU A 37 8.53 -14.55 -43.49
C LEU A 37 9.69 -13.55 -43.52
N VAL A 38 10.39 -13.41 -42.40
CA VAL A 38 11.44 -12.41 -42.21
C VAL A 38 12.69 -13.00 -41.55
N TYR A 39 13.83 -12.33 -41.71
CA TYR A 39 15.02 -12.61 -40.92
C TYR A 39 15.03 -11.72 -39.67
N LEU A 40 15.12 -12.33 -38.49
CA LEU A 40 15.22 -11.64 -37.21
C LEU A 40 16.66 -11.76 -36.69
N VAL A 41 17.31 -10.62 -36.47
CA VAL A 41 18.64 -10.55 -35.85
C VAL A 41 18.47 -10.36 -34.35
N GLN A 42 18.94 -11.33 -33.56
CA GLN A 42 18.89 -11.29 -32.11
C GLN A 42 20.04 -10.45 -31.50
N LYS A 43 19.94 -10.13 -30.21
CA LYS A 43 20.95 -9.33 -29.47
C LYS A 43 22.36 -9.93 -29.53
N ASN A 44 22.47 -11.26 -29.59
CA ASN A 44 23.73 -12.00 -29.72
C ASN A 44 24.25 -12.07 -31.17
N ARG A 45 23.65 -11.34 -32.12
CA ARG A 45 23.91 -11.37 -33.58
C ARG A 45 23.54 -12.68 -34.27
N GLU A 46 22.80 -13.57 -33.61
CA GLU A 46 22.22 -14.75 -34.25
C GLU A 46 21.07 -14.33 -35.18
N VAL A 47 21.06 -14.89 -36.40
CA VAL A 47 20.00 -14.64 -37.37
C VAL A 47 19.05 -15.83 -37.38
N ARG A 48 17.75 -15.58 -37.19
CA ARG A 48 16.70 -16.60 -37.32
C ARG A 48 15.77 -16.28 -38.47
N LEU A 49 15.36 -17.31 -39.20
CA LEU A 49 14.24 -17.20 -40.14
C LEU A 49 12.94 -17.40 -39.34
N VAL A 50 12.09 -16.39 -39.28
CA VAL A 50 10.87 -16.39 -38.47
C VAL A 50 9.67 -15.92 -39.29
N TYR A 51 8.48 -16.33 -38.90
CA TYR A 51 7.25 -15.63 -39.28
C TYR A 51 6.98 -14.53 -38.26
N ARG A 52 6.95 -13.28 -38.72
CA ARG A 52 6.36 -12.16 -37.98
C ARG A 52 4.85 -12.24 -38.19
N THR A 53 4.14 -12.75 -37.19
CA THR A 53 2.68 -12.81 -37.22
C THR A 53 2.08 -11.58 -36.56
N SER A 54 0.97 -11.08 -37.08
CA SER A 54 0.15 -10.04 -36.44
C SER A 54 -1.31 -10.31 -36.73
N PHE A 55 -2.18 -9.99 -35.79
CA PHE A 55 -3.63 -10.00 -36.01
C PHE A 55 -4.26 -9.05 -35.01
N PHE A 56 -5.39 -8.46 -35.35
CA PHE A 56 -6.24 -7.75 -34.40
C PHE A 56 -7.31 -8.70 -33.88
N THR A 57 -7.58 -8.64 -32.59
CA THR A 57 -8.73 -9.31 -32.01
C THR A 57 -9.18 -8.60 -30.73
N THR A 58 -10.34 -8.97 -30.21
CA THR A 58 -10.77 -8.56 -28.87
C THR A 58 -10.69 -9.73 -27.92
N VAL A 59 -10.06 -9.56 -26.76
CA VAL A 59 -10.01 -10.57 -25.68
C VAL A 59 -11.11 -10.24 -24.67
N ARG A 60 -11.78 -11.26 -24.15
CA ARG A 60 -12.73 -11.15 -23.03
C ARG A 60 -12.22 -12.06 -21.92
N ASP A 61 -12.06 -11.53 -20.72
CA ASP A 61 -11.66 -12.32 -19.53
C ASP A 61 -12.83 -12.58 -18.57
N GLY A 62 -14.02 -12.09 -18.90
CA GLY A 62 -15.23 -12.23 -18.08
C GLY A 62 -15.39 -11.18 -16.98
N THR A 63 -14.44 -10.26 -16.82
CA THR A 63 -14.43 -9.25 -15.76
C THR A 63 -14.59 -7.81 -16.24
N ALA A 64 -14.52 -7.59 -17.56
CA ALA A 64 -14.80 -6.30 -18.22
C ALA A 64 -15.29 -6.50 -19.66
N GLY A 65 -15.59 -5.39 -20.35
CA GLY A 65 -15.94 -5.37 -21.77
C GLY A 65 -14.85 -5.97 -22.70
N PRO A 66 -15.18 -6.26 -23.97
CA PRO A 66 -14.21 -6.78 -24.94
C PRO A 66 -13.03 -5.82 -25.13
N ARG A 67 -11.80 -6.30 -24.91
CA ARG A 67 -10.59 -5.48 -24.96
C ARG A 67 -9.79 -5.74 -26.24
N PRO A 68 -9.51 -4.72 -27.07
CA PRO A 68 -8.73 -4.90 -28.29
C PRO A 68 -7.26 -5.21 -28.00
N THR A 69 -6.66 -6.10 -28.78
CA THR A 69 -5.23 -6.46 -28.78
C THR A 69 -4.76 -6.61 -30.22
N ARG A 70 -3.50 -6.27 -30.50
CA ARG A 70 -2.85 -6.48 -31.79
C ARG A 70 -1.45 -7.08 -31.57
N PRO A 71 -1.37 -8.32 -31.10
CA PRO A 71 -0.10 -8.92 -30.76
C PRO A 71 0.74 -9.15 -32.02
N VAL A 72 2.05 -9.02 -31.87
CA VAL A 72 3.04 -9.41 -32.87
C VAL A 72 3.93 -10.49 -32.26
N LEU A 73 3.96 -11.67 -32.89
CA LEU A 73 4.79 -12.78 -32.44
C LEU A 73 5.79 -13.14 -33.53
N PHE A 74 7.01 -13.44 -33.14
CA PHE A 74 8.04 -13.97 -34.02
C PHE A 74 8.15 -15.47 -33.80
N ILE A 75 7.54 -16.25 -34.70
CA ILE A 75 7.51 -17.71 -34.62
C ILE A 75 8.65 -18.26 -35.49
N ASP A 76 9.53 -19.07 -34.92
CA ASP A 76 10.62 -19.70 -35.65
C ASP A 76 10.07 -20.52 -36.84
N ALA A 77 10.53 -20.20 -38.05
CA ALA A 77 9.98 -20.79 -39.27
C ALA A 77 10.39 -22.25 -39.45
N ILE A 78 11.32 -22.78 -38.64
CA ILE A 78 11.81 -24.16 -38.68
C ILE A 78 11.23 -24.97 -37.53
N THR A 79 11.25 -24.44 -36.30
CA THR A 79 10.81 -25.17 -35.09
C THR A 79 9.36 -24.88 -34.71
N GLY A 80 8.83 -23.72 -35.09
CA GLY A 80 7.52 -23.26 -34.66
C GLY A 80 7.47 -22.82 -33.19
N GLU A 81 8.62 -22.56 -32.57
CA GLU A 81 8.73 -21.96 -31.23
C GLU A 81 8.59 -20.44 -31.29
N THR A 82 8.14 -19.82 -30.21
CA THR A 82 8.10 -18.35 -30.12
C THR A 82 9.47 -17.82 -29.76
N VAL A 83 10.05 -17.01 -30.63
CA VAL A 83 11.37 -16.37 -30.44
C VAL A 83 11.25 -15.10 -29.60
N SER A 84 10.25 -14.27 -29.90
CA SER A 84 9.92 -13.04 -29.16
C SER A 84 8.51 -12.57 -29.52
N SER A 85 7.98 -11.62 -28.76
CA SER A 85 6.71 -10.96 -29.06
C SER A 85 6.63 -9.56 -28.49
N TYR A 86 5.78 -8.73 -29.08
CA TYR A 86 5.39 -7.43 -28.55
C TYR A 86 3.92 -7.17 -28.86
N GLU A 87 3.31 -6.27 -28.10
CA GLU A 87 1.99 -5.75 -28.40
C GLU A 87 2.11 -4.51 -29.30
N ASN A 88 1.32 -4.44 -30.37
CA ASN A 88 1.41 -3.40 -31.40
C ASN A 88 0.28 -2.35 -31.27
N LEU A 89 -0.59 -2.49 -30.28
CA LEU A 89 -1.36 -1.39 -29.72
C LEU A 89 -0.60 -0.79 -28.55
N GLN A 90 -0.42 0.53 -28.52
CA GLN A 90 0.08 1.19 -27.31
C GLN A 90 -0.99 1.07 -26.23
N HIS A 91 -0.71 0.32 -25.17
CA HIS A 91 -1.58 0.30 -24.00
C HIS A 91 -1.08 1.27 -22.95
N ALA A 92 -2.01 1.72 -22.10
CA ALA A 92 -1.62 2.32 -20.85
C ALA A 92 -0.95 1.21 -20.02
N GLN A 93 0.21 1.52 -19.42
CA GLN A 93 1.03 0.71 -18.52
C GLN A 93 0.25 0.25 -17.27
N LYS A 94 -0.75 -0.61 -17.47
CA LYS A 94 -1.78 -0.95 -16.50
C LYS A 94 -2.01 -2.46 -16.48
N GLY A 95 -1.94 -3.04 -15.28
CA GLY A 95 -2.28 -4.41 -14.98
C GLY A 95 -3.69 -4.52 -14.39
N THR A 96 -4.33 -5.65 -14.67
CA THR A 96 -5.64 -6.07 -14.19
C THR A 96 -5.50 -7.46 -13.58
N GLY A 97 -6.47 -7.89 -12.79
CA GLY A 97 -6.44 -9.21 -12.16
C GLY A 97 -7.25 -9.23 -10.88
N PRO A 98 -7.39 -10.39 -10.23
CA PRO A 98 -8.12 -10.50 -8.99
C PRO A 98 -7.36 -9.85 -7.84
N GLY A 99 -8.05 -9.57 -6.74
CA GLY A 99 -7.50 -9.14 -5.46
C GLY A 99 -8.44 -9.49 -4.32
N GLY A 100 -8.01 -9.20 -3.08
CA GLY A 100 -8.76 -9.48 -1.87
C GLY A 100 -8.57 -10.90 -1.35
N ASN A 101 -9.41 -11.29 -0.39
CA ASN A 101 -9.40 -12.60 0.25
C ASN A 101 -10.80 -13.10 0.63
N ALA A 102 -10.86 -14.27 1.25
CA ALA A 102 -12.11 -14.90 1.66
C ALA A 102 -12.98 -14.06 2.63
N LYS A 103 -12.39 -13.11 3.37
CA LYS A 103 -13.12 -12.18 4.26
C LYS A 103 -13.56 -10.92 3.53
N THR A 104 -12.68 -10.29 2.75
CA THR A 104 -13.01 -9.07 1.99
C THR A 104 -13.91 -9.36 0.78
N GLY A 105 -13.96 -10.62 0.34
CA GLY A 105 -14.49 -10.99 -0.96
C GLY A 105 -13.50 -10.71 -2.08
N GLN A 106 -13.72 -11.35 -3.22
CA GLN A 106 -12.93 -11.14 -4.43
C GLN A 106 -13.38 -9.87 -5.14
N TYR A 107 -12.41 -9.09 -5.57
CA TYR A 107 -12.61 -7.99 -6.52
C TYR A 107 -11.63 -8.11 -7.68
N THR A 108 -11.84 -7.33 -8.74
CA THR A 108 -10.98 -7.37 -9.94
C THR A 108 -10.49 -5.97 -10.30
N TYR A 109 -9.18 -5.75 -10.19
CA TYR A 109 -8.50 -4.56 -10.68
C TYR A 109 -8.72 -4.37 -12.17
N GLY A 110 -9.02 -3.14 -12.60
CA GLY A 110 -9.33 -2.81 -14.00
C GLY A 110 -10.74 -3.21 -14.45
N SER A 111 -11.65 -3.47 -13.50
CA SER A 111 -13.08 -3.55 -13.73
C SER A 111 -13.70 -2.15 -13.83
N GLU A 112 -15.02 -2.06 -14.02
CA GLU A 112 -15.72 -0.77 -14.06
C GLU A 112 -15.68 -0.02 -12.72
N THR A 113 -15.59 -0.75 -11.61
CA THR A 113 -15.62 -0.16 -10.26
C THR A 113 -14.25 -0.10 -9.62
N VAL A 114 -13.30 -0.97 -9.99
CA VAL A 114 -11.96 -1.00 -9.38
C VAL A 114 -10.91 -0.58 -10.40
N PRO A 115 -10.08 0.44 -10.11
CA PRO A 115 -9.04 0.89 -11.02
C PRO A 115 -7.97 -0.20 -11.27
N PRO A 116 -7.26 -0.17 -12.41
CA PRO A 116 -6.12 -1.04 -12.64
C PRO A 116 -4.87 -0.55 -11.87
N PHE A 117 -3.92 -1.45 -11.61
CA PHE A 117 -2.63 -1.11 -11.01
C PHE A 117 -1.58 -0.78 -12.06
N GLU A 118 -0.60 0.05 -11.73
CA GLU A 118 0.49 0.42 -12.64
C GLU A 118 1.57 -0.67 -12.75
N VAL A 119 2.11 -0.83 -13.96
CA VAL A 119 3.18 -1.78 -14.30
C VAL A 119 4.18 -1.11 -15.26
N SER A 120 5.29 -1.76 -15.57
CA SER A 120 6.09 -1.44 -16.75
C SER A 120 5.94 -2.55 -17.80
N GLU A 121 6.14 -2.21 -19.07
CA GLU A 121 5.96 -3.12 -20.19
C GLU A 121 7.30 -3.44 -20.85
N GLN A 122 7.52 -4.73 -21.12
CA GLN A 122 8.64 -5.24 -21.90
C GLN A 122 8.11 -6.24 -22.95
N GLY A 123 7.68 -5.72 -24.10
CA GLY A 123 7.08 -6.53 -25.16
C GLY A 123 5.65 -6.96 -24.77
N SER A 124 5.42 -8.26 -24.64
CA SER A 124 4.14 -8.82 -24.15
C SER A 124 4.14 -9.14 -22.65
N ILE A 125 5.23 -8.81 -21.95
CA ILE A 125 5.42 -9.07 -20.52
C ILE A 125 5.29 -7.77 -19.77
N CYS A 126 4.46 -7.78 -18.73
CA CYS A 126 4.30 -6.68 -17.79
C CYS A 126 5.03 -7.02 -16.50
N GLN A 127 5.68 -6.03 -15.91
CA GLN A 127 6.42 -6.16 -14.66
C GLN A 127 5.79 -5.24 -13.62
N MET A 128 5.64 -5.70 -12.39
CA MET A 128 5.21 -4.89 -11.25
C MET A 128 6.34 -3.94 -10.81
N ASP A 129 6.68 -3.01 -11.70
CA ASP A 129 7.79 -2.09 -11.64
C ASP A 129 7.34 -0.72 -12.20
N SER A 130 6.41 -0.08 -11.49
CA SER A 130 5.92 1.28 -11.79
C SER A 130 6.97 2.32 -11.40
N PRO A 131 6.86 3.63 -11.72
CA PRO A 131 7.87 4.62 -11.31
C PRO A 131 8.16 4.67 -9.80
N TYR A 132 7.17 4.40 -8.95
CA TYR A 132 7.27 4.56 -7.49
C TYR A 132 7.18 3.27 -6.69
N VAL A 133 6.65 2.19 -7.28
CA VAL A 133 6.43 0.90 -6.60
C VAL A 133 7.02 -0.23 -7.41
N PHE A 134 7.83 -1.04 -6.74
CA PHE A 134 8.43 -2.28 -7.21
C PHE A 134 7.91 -3.41 -6.31
N THR A 135 7.34 -4.45 -6.90
CA THR A 135 6.81 -5.61 -6.17
C THR A 135 7.49 -6.89 -6.63
N GLU A 136 8.06 -7.66 -5.69
CA GLU A 136 8.67 -8.96 -5.96
C GLU A 136 7.89 -10.12 -5.32
N HIS A 137 7.92 -11.27 -6.00
CA HIS A 137 7.48 -12.56 -5.47
C HIS A 137 8.68 -13.23 -4.77
N MET A 138 8.61 -13.37 -3.45
CA MET A 138 9.69 -13.93 -2.61
C MET A 138 9.87 -15.45 -2.75
N ASN A 139 8.92 -16.14 -3.39
CA ASN A 139 8.95 -17.58 -3.64
C ASN A 139 9.05 -18.39 -2.34
N PHE A 140 8.35 -17.94 -1.29
CA PHE A 140 8.35 -18.57 0.03
C PHE A 140 9.75 -18.67 0.65
N SER A 141 10.65 -17.77 0.25
CA SER A 141 12.01 -17.65 0.76
C SER A 141 12.14 -16.49 1.74
N ASP A 142 13.17 -16.53 2.56
CA ASP A 142 13.65 -15.40 3.37
C ASP A 142 14.57 -14.44 2.56
N LYS A 143 15.04 -14.88 1.39
CA LYS A 143 15.93 -14.12 0.51
C LYS A 143 15.20 -13.59 -0.71
N GLY A 144 15.31 -12.27 -0.92
CA GLY A 144 14.70 -11.59 -2.05
C GLY A 144 15.27 -12.05 -3.39
N THR A 145 14.44 -11.98 -4.42
CA THR A 145 14.85 -12.22 -5.81
C THR A 145 15.48 -10.98 -6.42
N ASN A 146 15.16 -9.80 -5.88
CA ASN A 146 15.46 -8.47 -6.41
C ASN A 146 15.06 -8.33 -7.89
N LYS A 147 13.96 -8.98 -8.27
CA LYS A 147 13.37 -8.92 -9.60
C LYS A 147 11.88 -8.62 -9.48
N PRO A 148 11.34 -7.72 -10.31
CA PRO A 148 9.93 -7.42 -10.24
C PRO A 148 9.15 -8.65 -10.68
N PHE A 149 8.01 -8.90 -10.04
CA PHE A 149 7.10 -9.94 -10.48
C PHE A 149 6.64 -9.62 -11.91
N ALA A 150 6.73 -10.62 -12.78
CA ALA A 150 6.45 -10.48 -14.20
C ALA A 150 5.34 -11.44 -14.62
N PHE A 151 4.40 -10.94 -15.40
CA PHE A 151 3.25 -11.68 -15.90
C PHE A 151 2.99 -11.27 -17.35
N ARG A 152 2.19 -12.04 -18.09
CA ARG A 152 1.75 -11.57 -19.41
C ARG A 152 0.91 -10.33 -19.23
N CYS A 153 1.12 -9.32 -20.07
CA CYS A 153 0.44 -8.05 -19.92
C CYS A 153 -1.08 -8.18 -19.85
N TYR A 154 -1.71 -7.09 -19.41
CA TYR A 154 -3.13 -6.93 -19.13
C TYR A 154 -3.62 -7.66 -17.90
N ASN A 155 -3.49 -8.98 -17.83
CA ASN A 155 -4.15 -9.76 -16.78
C ASN A 155 -3.16 -10.66 -16.06
N ASN A 156 -2.93 -10.37 -14.77
CA ASN A 156 -2.36 -11.34 -13.87
C ASN A 156 -3.48 -12.26 -13.39
N ALA A 157 -3.34 -13.57 -13.62
CA ALA A 157 -4.36 -14.56 -13.26
C ALA A 157 -4.56 -14.69 -11.73
N GLY A 158 -3.61 -14.20 -10.94
CA GLY A 158 -3.61 -14.28 -9.48
C GLY A 158 -2.64 -15.34 -8.94
N ASP A 159 -2.42 -15.25 -7.64
CA ASP A 159 -1.44 -15.99 -6.83
C ASP A 159 -2.15 -16.47 -5.57
N HIS A 160 -3.19 -17.27 -5.78
CA HIS A 160 -4.08 -17.72 -4.72
C HIS A 160 -3.33 -18.49 -3.63
N ILE A 161 -3.41 -17.99 -2.40
CA ILE A 161 -2.81 -18.63 -1.24
C ILE A 161 -3.54 -18.26 0.03
N ASN A 162 -3.72 -19.24 0.92
CA ASN A 162 -4.32 -19.06 2.24
C ASN A 162 -5.58 -18.17 2.18
N GLY A 163 -6.52 -18.46 1.28
CA GLY A 163 -7.77 -17.70 1.13
C GLY A 163 -7.68 -16.35 0.40
N ALA A 164 -6.50 -15.81 0.09
CA ALA A 164 -6.34 -14.64 -0.78
C ALA A 164 -6.40 -15.02 -2.26
N PHE A 165 -6.81 -14.07 -3.11
CA PHE A 165 -6.89 -14.26 -4.56
C PHE A 165 -5.60 -13.83 -5.28
N SER A 166 -4.98 -12.71 -4.86
CA SER A 166 -3.71 -12.25 -5.42
C SER A 166 -2.99 -11.22 -4.52
N PRO A 167 -2.25 -11.68 -3.48
CA PRO A 167 -1.42 -10.80 -2.66
C PRO A 167 -0.46 -9.91 -3.47
N LEU A 168 0.07 -10.37 -4.60
CA LEU A 168 0.94 -9.56 -5.46
C LEU A 168 0.21 -8.39 -6.12
N ASN A 169 -1.01 -8.59 -6.65
CA ASN A 169 -1.80 -7.50 -7.22
C ASN A 169 -2.15 -6.48 -6.14
N ASP A 170 -2.58 -6.96 -4.97
CA ASP A 170 -2.92 -6.12 -3.82
C ASP A 170 -1.73 -5.29 -3.36
N ALA A 171 -0.54 -5.88 -3.23
CA ALA A 171 0.67 -5.17 -2.82
C ALA A 171 1.07 -4.07 -3.83
N GLN A 172 1.02 -4.39 -5.13
CA GLN A 172 1.36 -3.43 -6.17
C GLN A 172 0.40 -2.25 -6.18
N PHE A 173 -0.90 -2.51 -6.06
CA PHE A 173 -1.93 -1.48 -6.06
C PHE A 173 -1.92 -0.65 -4.76
N PHE A 174 -1.92 -1.30 -3.59
CA PHE A 174 -1.92 -0.60 -2.30
C PHE A 174 -0.65 0.22 -2.09
N GLY A 175 0.51 -0.25 -2.55
CA GLY A 175 1.72 0.56 -2.57
C GLY A 175 1.54 1.86 -3.36
N GLN A 176 0.81 1.82 -4.50
CA GLN A 176 0.52 3.01 -5.30
C GLN A 176 -0.44 3.94 -4.57
N VAL A 177 -1.49 3.41 -3.94
CA VAL A 177 -2.43 4.18 -3.13
C VAL A 177 -1.72 4.93 -2.00
N VAL A 178 -0.78 4.29 -1.31
CA VAL A 178 -0.01 4.92 -0.23
C VAL A 178 0.89 6.04 -0.75
N VAL A 179 1.63 5.79 -1.84
CA VAL A 179 2.46 6.83 -2.47
C VAL A 179 1.62 8.02 -2.91
N ASP A 180 0.49 7.75 -3.54
CA ASP A 180 -0.45 8.76 -4.00
C ASP A 180 -1.06 9.55 -2.83
N MET A 181 -1.44 8.90 -1.73
CA MET A 181 -1.96 9.56 -0.54
C MET A 181 -0.97 10.61 -0.03
N TYR A 182 0.29 10.20 0.22
CA TYR A 182 1.30 11.11 0.75
C TYR A 182 1.56 12.32 -0.17
N LYS A 183 1.55 12.09 -1.49
CA LYS A 183 1.76 13.15 -2.49
C LYS A 183 0.54 14.07 -2.61
N ASP A 184 -0.64 13.51 -2.79
CA ASP A 184 -1.86 14.26 -3.09
C ASP A 184 -2.38 14.99 -1.85
N TRP A 185 -2.25 14.39 -0.67
CA TRP A 185 -2.73 15.01 0.57
C TRP A 185 -1.71 15.91 1.26
N TYR A 186 -0.43 15.55 1.20
CA TYR A 186 0.61 16.19 2.02
C TYR A 186 1.78 16.75 1.21
N GLY A 187 1.80 16.56 -0.11
CA GLY A 187 2.84 17.12 -0.99
C GLY A 187 4.23 16.50 -0.79
N VAL A 188 4.29 15.29 -0.21
CA VAL A 188 5.56 14.60 0.11
C VAL A 188 5.56 13.19 -0.42
N SER A 189 6.74 12.61 -0.62
CA SER A 189 6.87 11.16 -0.86
C SER A 189 7.01 10.44 0.48
N PRO A 190 6.42 9.24 0.65
CA PRO A 190 6.56 8.48 1.89
C PRO A 190 8.01 8.04 2.13
N LEU A 191 8.73 7.74 1.06
CA LEU A 191 10.13 7.34 1.07
C LEU A 191 10.91 8.16 0.03
N LYS A 192 12.18 8.44 0.31
CA LYS A 192 13.13 9.03 -0.67
C LYS A 192 13.50 8.08 -1.81
N GLN A 193 13.32 6.78 -1.58
CA GLN A 193 13.56 5.72 -2.55
C GLN A 193 12.23 5.16 -3.07
N LYS A 194 12.33 4.36 -4.14
CA LYS A 194 11.22 3.58 -4.65
C LYS A 194 10.74 2.59 -3.59
N LEU A 195 9.42 2.46 -3.44
CA LEU A 195 8.83 1.49 -2.52
C LEU A 195 9.08 0.08 -3.05
N HIS A 196 9.74 -0.76 -2.25
CA HIS A 196 10.02 -2.16 -2.55
C HIS A 196 9.11 -3.06 -1.69
N MET A 197 8.13 -3.68 -2.34
CA MET A 197 7.17 -4.61 -1.75
C MET A 197 7.66 -6.06 -1.95
N ARG A 198 7.76 -6.82 -0.86
CA ARG A 198 8.22 -8.22 -0.87
C ARG A 198 7.08 -9.11 -0.39
N VAL A 199 6.49 -9.88 -1.29
CA VAL A 199 5.27 -10.68 -1.02
C VAL A 199 5.58 -12.18 -1.08
N HIS A 200 4.85 -13.00 -0.33
CA HIS A 200 5.10 -14.44 -0.15
C HIS A 200 6.39 -14.74 0.62
N TYR A 201 6.65 -13.97 1.67
CA TYR A 201 7.86 -14.10 2.48
C TYR A 201 7.83 -15.36 3.34
N SER A 202 8.83 -16.23 3.16
CA SER A 202 8.98 -17.49 3.90
C SER A 202 7.70 -18.36 3.84
N SER A 203 7.54 -19.32 4.75
CA SER A 203 6.37 -20.20 4.85
C SER A 203 5.62 -19.91 6.14
N ASN A 204 4.28 -19.83 6.06
CA ASN A 204 3.36 -19.66 7.19
C ASN A 204 3.74 -18.49 8.13
N GLN A 205 4.17 -17.36 7.56
CA GLN A 205 4.56 -16.19 8.34
C GLN A 205 3.36 -15.31 8.66
N ASP A 206 2.98 -15.27 9.92
CA ASP A 206 1.95 -14.39 10.49
C ASP A 206 2.53 -12.99 10.82
N ASN A 207 3.34 -12.42 9.92
CA ASN A 207 3.94 -11.10 10.14
C ASN A 207 4.15 -10.29 8.85
N ALA A 208 4.11 -8.97 9.02
CA ALA A 208 4.56 -7.97 8.05
C ALA A 208 5.58 -7.06 8.74
N PHE A 209 6.52 -6.50 7.98
CA PHE A 209 7.54 -5.61 8.56
C PHE A 209 8.24 -4.72 7.53
N TRP A 210 8.61 -3.53 7.97
CA TRP A 210 9.66 -2.70 7.38
C TRP A 210 11.06 -3.11 7.87
N ASN A 211 12.03 -3.20 6.96
CA ASN A 211 13.41 -3.59 7.30
C ASN A 211 14.47 -2.49 7.07
N GLY A 212 14.07 -1.23 6.96
CA GLY A 212 14.96 -0.11 6.61
C GLY A 212 15.10 0.15 5.10
N SER A 213 14.56 -0.72 4.24
CA SER A 213 14.63 -0.53 2.78
C SER A 213 13.39 -1.01 2.01
N SER A 214 12.74 -2.06 2.50
CA SER A 214 11.60 -2.72 1.86
C SER A 214 10.55 -3.12 2.89
N THR A 215 9.31 -3.14 2.46
CA THR A 215 8.19 -3.72 3.23
C THR A 215 8.02 -5.18 2.82
N THR A 216 7.89 -6.06 3.81
CA THR A 216 7.83 -7.52 3.61
C THR A 216 6.55 -8.08 4.22
N PHE A 217 5.85 -8.94 3.48
CA PHE A 217 4.55 -9.48 3.87
C PHE A 217 4.56 -11.01 3.80
N GLY A 218 4.26 -11.65 4.92
CA GLY A 218 4.01 -13.08 5.01
C GLY A 218 2.62 -13.47 4.49
N ASP A 219 2.45 -14.75 4.18
CA ASP A 219 1.18 -15.31 3.69
C ASP A 219 0.18 -15.64 4.80
N GLY A 220 0.54 -15.39 6.07
CA GLY A 220 -0.24 -15.82 7.23
C GLY A 220 -0.34 -17.34 7.33
N HIS A 221 -1.08 -17.81 8.33
CA HIS A 221 -1.39 -19.21 8.52
C HIS A 221 -2.82 -19.40 9.05
N THR A 222 -2.99 -19.53 10.38
CA THR A 222 -4.28 -19.82 11.01
C THR A 222 -4.95 -18.58 11.60
N MET A 223 -4.17 -17.52 11.85
CA MET A 223 -4.67 -16.28 12.45
C MET A 223 -4.94 -15.22 11.37
N PHE A 224 -4.06 -15.17 10.36
CA PHE A 224 -4.13 -14.18 9.30
C PHE A 224 -4.22 -14.84 7.93
N TYR A 225 -4.93 -14.17 7.02
CA TYR A 225 -4.69 -14.24 5.58
C TYR A 225 -3.31 -13.63 5.26
N PRO A 226 -2.84 -13.67 4.00
CA PRO A 226 -1.68 -12.88 3.60
C PRO A 226 -1.80 -11.43 4.06
N LEU A 227 -0.74 -10.90 4.66
CA LEU A 227 -0.77 -9.62 5.39
C LEU A 227 -0.69 -8.41 4.44
N VAL A 228 -1.36 -8.49 3.30
CA VAL A 228 -1.42 -7.45 2.28
C VAL A 228 -2.78 -6.76 2.33
N GLY A 229 -3.08 -6.11 3.46
CA GLY A 229 -4.19 -5.17 3.61
C GLY A 229 -3.74 -3.75 3.28
N LEU A 230 -4.65 -2.86 2.84
CA LEU A 230 -4.28 -1.48 2.52
C LEU A 230 -3.72 -0.75 3.74
N ASP A 231 -4.36 -0.93 4.89
CA ASP A 231 -3.93 -0.39 6.16
C ASP A 231 -2.58 -0.95 6.62
N VAL A 232 -2.36 -2.27 6.51
CA VAL A 232 -1.09 -2.94 6.83
C VAL A 232 0.02 -2.46 5.89
N VAL A 233 -0.24 -2.36 4.59
CA VAL A 233 0.74 -1.83 3.62
C VAL A 233 1.12 -0.38 3.97
N ALA A 234 0.13 0.46 4.25
CA ALA A 234 0.38 1.85 4.64
C ALA A 234 1.12 1.96 5.97
N HIS A 235 0.81 1.08 6.94
CA HIS A 235 1.49 0.97 8.23
C HIS A 235 2.99 0.69 8.02
N GLU A 236 3.33 -0.37 7.27
CA GLU A 236 4.73 -0.74 7.04
C GLU A 236 5.51 0.33 6.26
N VAL A 237 4.89 0.95 5.26
CA VAL A 237 5.53 2.06 4.52
C VAL A 237 5.80 3.26 5.45
N SER A 238 4.93 3.50 6.42
CA SER A 238 4.98 4.67 7.30
C SER A 238 6.00 4.53 8.43
N HIS A 239 6.47 3.32 8.74
CA HIS A 239 7.71 3.14 9.48
C HIS A 239 8.90 3.76 8.76
N GLY A 240 9.03 3.51 7.45
CA GLY A 240 10.08 4.13 6.65
C GLY A 240 9.94 5.66 6.54
N PHE A 241 8.71 6.19 6.54
CA PHE A 241 8.49 7.62 6.65
C PHE A 241 9.00 8.16 8.00
N THR A 242 8.65 7.52 9.11
CA THR A 242 9.13 7.90 10.46
C THR A 242 10.66 7.82 10.56
N GLU A 243 11.27 6.77 10.03
CA GLU A 243 12.72 6.57 10.01
C GLU A 243 13.46 7.68 9.24
N GLN A 244 12.87 8.23 8.18
CA GLN A 244 13.48 9.29 7.38
C GLN A 244 13.25 10.70 7.95
N ASN A 245 12.34 10.84 8.92
CA ASN A 245 11.94 12.09 9.56
C ASN A 245 12.33 12.11 11.04
N SER A 246 11.38 11.95 11.97
CA SER A 246 11.61 12.07 13.43
C SER A 246 12.57 11.04 14.01
N LYS A 247 12.70 9.87 13.36
CA LYS A 247 13.52 8.74 13.84
C LYS A 247 13.14 8.30 15.24
N LEU A 248 11.85 8.30 15.56
CA LEU A 248 11.34 7.77 16.82
C LEU A 248 11.93 6.37 17.07
N GLU A 249 12.66 6.24 18.17
CA GLU A 249 13.24 4.96 18.57
C GLU A 249 12.14 3.92 18.76
N TYR A 250 12.34 2.70 18.26
CA TYR A 250 11.33 1.64 18.29
C TYR A 250 11.31 0.91 19.64
N GLN A 251 11.20 1.68 20.73
CA GLN A 251 11.16 1.20 22.10
C GLN A 251 10.43 2.21 22.99
N ASN A 252 9.82 1.75 24.10
CA ASN A 252 9.19 2.62 25.09
C ASN A 252 8.16 3.59 24.44
N GLN A 253 8.02 4.80 24.97
CA GLN A 253 7.10 5.82 24.48
C GLN A 253 7.30 6.22 23.00
N PRO A 254 8.54 6.51 22.52
CA PRO A 254 8.71 6.84 21.10
C PRO A 254 8.33 5.66 20.20
N GLY A 255 8.54 4.43 20.65
CA GLY A 255 8.12 3.24 19.92
C GLY A 255 6.61 3.11 19.81
N GLY A 256 5.87 3.35 20.90
CA GLY A 256 4.40 3.41 20.85
C GLY A 256 3.88 4.53 19.94
N MET A 257 4.56 5.68 19.91
CA MET A 257 4.23 6.76 18.97
C MET A 257 4.55 6.39 17.51
N ASN A 258 5.64 5.64 17.27
CA ASN A 258 6.03 5.15 15.95
C ASN A 258 4.96 4.19 15.40
N GLU A 259 4.60 3.17 16.19
CA GLU A 259 3.49 2.24 15.88
C GLU A 259 2.19 2.97 15.61
N SER A 260 1.83 3.92 16.49
CA SER A 260 0.58 4.66 16.34
C SER A 260 0.58 5.52 15.07
N PHE A 261 1.68 6.17 14.72
CA PHE A 261 1.77 6.92 13.46
C PHE A 261 1.53 6.02 12.25
N SER A 262 2.07 4.80 12.26
CA SER A 262 1.87 3.81 11.20
C SER A 262 0.40 3.33 11.14
N ASP A 263 -0.25 3.10 12.29
CA ASP A 263 -1.71 2.80 12.34
C ASP A 263 -2.55 3.95 11.77
N MET A 264 -2.25 5.20 12.14
CA MET A 264 -2.94 6.39 11.60
C MET A 264 -2.78 6.51 10.07
N ALA A 265 -1.62 6.13 9.55
CA ALA A 265 -1.37 6.13 8.11
C ALA A 265 -2.18 5.06 7.39
N GLY A 266 -2.44 3.92 8.04
CA GLY A 266 -3.38 2.90 7.58
C GLY A 266 -4.77 3.48 7.33
N GLU A 267 -5.35 4.07 8.36
CA GLU A 267 -6.68 4.70 8.28
C GLU A 267 -6.72 5.86 7.28
N ALA A 268 -5.63 6.64 7.19
CA ALA A 268 -5.51 7.70 6.21
C ALA A 268 -5.51 7.15 4.78
N ALA A 269 -4.84 6.02 4.53
CA ALA A 269 -4.80 5.39 3.22
C ALA A 269 -6.16 4.84 2.82
N GLU A 270 -6.91 4.24 3.75
CA GLU A 270 -8.28 3.79 3.51
C GLU A 270 -9.24 4.95 3.25
N SER A 271 -9.14 6.02 4.04
CA SER A 271 -9.94 7.23 3.82
C SER A 271 -9.61 7.90 2.49
N TYR A 272 -8.33 7.92 2.11
CA TYR A 272 -7.86 8.44 0.83
C TYR A 272 -8.42 7.62 -0.33
N TYR A 273 -8.30 6.30 -0.24
CA TYR A 273 -8.81 5.38 -1.22
C TYR A 273 -10.33 5.60 -1.44
N PHE A 274 -11.10 5.63 -0.35
CA PHE A 274 -12.54 5.86 -0.42
C PHE A 274 -12.91 7.23 -1.01
N GLN A 275 -12.18 8.30 -0.66
CA GLN A 275 -12.43 9.62 -1.25
C GLN A 275 -12.11 9.67 -2.76
N LYS A 276 -11.11 8.90 -3.21
CA LYS A 276 -10.66 8.89 -4.61
C LYS A 276 -11.49 7.96 -5.50
N TYR A 277 -11.88 6.80 -4.98
CA TYR A 277 -12.49 5.72 -5.77
C TYR A 277 -13.91 5.34 -5.31
N GLY A 278 -14.38 5.84 -4.16
CA GLY A 278 -15.68 5.51 -3.59
C GLY A 278 -15.71 4.14 -2.91
N ASP A 279 -16.93 3.62 -2.68
CA ASP A 279 -17.14 2.28 -2.13
C ASP A 279 -16.80 1.23 -3.19
N THR A 280 -15.54 0.85 -3.18
CA THR A 280 -14.95 -0.16 -4.04
C THR A 280 -14.29 -1.15 -3.08
N PHE A 281 -14.53 -2.45 -3.30
CA PHE A 281 -14.28 -3.54 -2.34
C PHE A 281 -15.32 -3.72 -1.21
N GLY A 282 -16.48 -3.04 -1.26
CA GLY A 282 -17.48 -3.14 -0.20
C GLY A 282 -17.03 -2.44 1.09
N ARG A 283 -16.23 -1.38 0.96
CA ARG A 283 -15.67 -0.59 2.06
C ARG A 283 -16.33 0.78 2.08
N SER A 284 -16.82 1.17 3.25
CA SER A 284 -17.43 2.50 3.47
C SER A 284 -16.45 3.57 3.97
N GLY A 285 -15.15 3.42 3.65
CA GLY A 285 -14.06 4.26 4.17
C GLY A 285 -13.28 3.56 5.28
N SER A 286 -12.47 4.34 6.01
CA SER A 286 -11.73 3.85 7.17
C SER A 286 -12.68 3.50 8.31
N ASP A 287 -12.41 2.37 8.97
CA ASP A 287 -13.19 1.87 10.10
C ASP A 287 -12.56 2.18 11.47
N LEU A 288 -11.37 2.81 11.48
CA LEU A 288 -10.56 3.12 12.67
C LEU A 288 -10.16 1.86 13.45
N THR A 289 -9.93 0.76 12.72
CA THR A 289 -9.42 -0.50 13.23
C THR A 289 -8.33 -1.06 12.32
N VAL A 290 -7.31 -1.68 12.91
CA VAL A 290 -6.10 -2.06 12.18
C VAL A 290 -6.12 -3.56 11.86
N GLY A 291 -5.83 -3.90 10.61
CA GLY A 291 -5.72 -5.22 10.03
C GLY A 291 -7.03 -6.00 10.04
N ALA A 292 -8.17 -5.31 9.97
CA ALA A 292 -9.48 -5.94 9.86
C ALA A 292 -9.53 -6.92 8.68
N ASP A 293 -8.96 -6.54 7.54
CA ASP A 293 -9.01 -7.32 6.30
C ASP A 293 -8.12 -8.56 6.27
N VAL A 294 -7.08 -8.58 7.10
CA VAL A 294 -6.10 -9.67 7.10
C VAL A 294 -6.36 -10.70 8.20
N THR A 295 -7.20 -10.40 9.19
CA THR A 295 -7.58 -11.40 10.21
C THR A 295 -8.56 -12.43 9.67
N GLN A 296 -8.33 -13.71 9.97
CA GLN A 296 -9.29 -14.76 9.64
C GLN A 296 -10.50 -14.80 10.59
N LYS A 297 -10.36 -14.24 11.79
CA LYS A 297 -11.47 -14.16 12.75
C LYS A 297 -12.51 -13.15 12.26
N ALA A 298 -13.72 -13.64 12.03
CA ALA A 298 -14.85 -12.80 11.61
C ALA A 298 -15.14 -11.70 12.66
N GLY A 299 -15.35 -10.47 12.17
CA GLY A 299 -15.66 -9.31 13.01
C GLY A 299 -14.54 -8.86 13.94
N ALA A 300 -13.31 -9.35 13.75
CA ALA A 300 -12.15 -8.92 14.51
C ALA A 300 -11.18 -8.09 13.66
N SER A 301 -10.41 -7.27 14.36
CA SER A 301 -9.23 -6.53 13.88
C SER A 301 -8.06 -6.80 14.84
N LEU A 302 -6.81 -6.50 14.45
CA LEU A 302 -5.65 -6.62 15.33
C LEU A 302 -5.73 -5.62 16.47
N ARG A 303 -6.09 -4.37 16.15
CA ARG A 303 -6.19 -3.25 17.08
C ARG A 303 -7.42 -2.41 16.79
N TYR A 304 -7.92 -1.72 17.81
CA TYR A 304 -9.11 -0.86 17.73
C TYR A 304 -8.72 0.55 18.18
N MET A 305 -8.66 1.53 17.27
CA MET A 305 -8.08 2.82 17.62
C MET A 305 -8.95 3.61 18.60
N CYS A 306 -10.28 3.46 18.51
CA CYS A 306 -11.22 4.17 19.38
C CYS A 306 -11.39 3.57 20.77
N ASP A 307 -11.12 2.27 20.93
CA ASP A 307 -11.13 1.54 22.20
C ASP A 307 -9.98 0.53 22.23
N PRO A 308 -8.71 0.98 22.38
CA PRO A 308 -7.55 0.09 22.29
C PRO A 308 -7.63 -1.17 23.16
N PRO A 309 -8.09 -1.11 24.44
CA PRO A 309 -8.22 -2.28 25.30
C PRO A 309 -9.14 -3.39 24.76
N GLN A 310 -9.93 -3.13 23.72
CA GLN A 310 -10.78 -4.13 23.07
C GLN A 310 -9.99 -5.31 22.49
N ASP A 311 -8.71 -5.12 22.14
CA ASP A 311 -7.84 -6.23 21.72
C ASP A 311 -7.36 -7.13 22.88
N GLY A 312 -7.62 -6.70 24.13
CA GLY A 312 -7.26 -7.42 25.36
C GLY A 312 -5.87 -7.11 25.92
N ALA A 313 -5.08 -6.23 25.29
CA ALA A 313 -3.70 -5.92 25.69
C ALA A 313 -3.32 -4.44 25.60
N SER A 314 -3.80 -3.71 24.58
CA SER A 314 -3.46 -2.30 24.36
C SER A 314 -4.00 -1.39 25.45
N ILE A 315 -3.27 -0.31 25.72
CA ILE A 315 -3.64 0.70 26.71
C ILE A 315 -4.20 1.95 26.04
N ASP A 316 -5.15 2.62 26.70
CA ASP A 316 -5.82 3.81 26.19
C ASP A 316 -5.52 5.09 26.99
N HIS A 317 -4.61 5.00 27.95
CA HIS A 317 -4.31 6.10 28.87
C HIS A 317 -2.89 6.00 29.40
N VAL A 318 -2.18 7.13 29.47
CA VAL A 318 -0.76 7.20 29.86
C VAL A 318 -0.48 6.66 31.27
N SER A 319 -1.46 6.70 32.18
CA SER A 319 -1.31 6.15 33.53
C SER A 319 -1.14 4.62 33.58
N LYS A 320 -1.45 3.91 32.49
CA LYS A 320 -1.28 2.46 32.36
C LYS A 320 0.08 2.08 31.74
N TYR A 321 0.83 3.07 31.25
CA TYR A 321 2.12 2.84 30.63
C TYR A 321 3.21 2.51 31.67
N TYR A 322 4.14 1.65 31.28
CA TYR A 322 5.38 1.36 31.98
C TYR A 322 6.49 1.08 30.95
N ASP A 323 7.75 1.37 31.31
CA ASP A 323 8.88 1.10 30.40
C ASP A 323 9.04 -0.40 30.15
N GLY A 324 9.27 -0.76 28.88
CA GLY A 324 9.27 -2.15 28.42
C GLY A 324 7.88 -2.72 28.07
N LEU A 325 6.80 -1.94 28.16
CA LEU A 325 5.53 -2.31 27.51
C LEU A 325 5.74 -2.38 25.99
N ASP A 326 5.22 -3.44 25.37
CA ASP A 326 5.31 -3.62 23.92
C ASP A 326 4.73 -2.42 23.16
N VAL A 327 5.42 -2.01 22.11
CA VAL A 327 5.09 -0.81 21.34
C VAL A 327 3.72 -0.92 20.66
N HIS A 328 3.31 -2.13 20.23
CA HIS A 328 2.01 -2.38 19.61
C HIS A 328 0.85 -2.20 20.61
N TYR A 329 1.11 -2.29 21.92
CA TYR A 329 0.11 -2.08 22.98
C TYR A 329 0.12 -0.65 23.52
N SER A 330 1.30 -0.03 23.62
CA SER A 330 1.43 1.36 24.05
C SER A 330 0.99 2.37 22.99
N SER A 331 0.95 1.97 21.71
CA SER A 331 0.41 2.76 20.59
C SER A 331 -1.06 3.15 20.77
N GLY A 332 -1.82 2.38 21.55
CA GLY A 332 -3.23 2.65 21.86
C GLY A 332 -3.49 4.07 22.40
N ILE A 333 -2.54 4.66 23.12
CA ILE A 333 -2.65 6.04 23.63
C ILE A 333 -2.82 7.03 22.47
N TYR A 334 -1.95 6.98 21.47
CA TYR A 334 -2.00 7.91 20.34
C TYR A 334 -3.05 7.50 19.30
N ASN A 335 -3.34 6.20 19.18
CA ASN A 335 -4.43 5.71 18.33
C ASN A 335 -5.79 6.28 18.79
N LYS A 336 -6.02 6.32 20.11
CA LYS A 336 -7.23 6.90 20.69
C LYS A 336 -7.31 8.40 20.47
N VAL A 337 -6.20 9.13 20.62
CA VAL A 337 -6.14 10.57 20.28
C VAL A 337 -6.54 10.80 18.83
N PHE A 338 -5.99 10.01 17.91
CA PHE A 338 -6.31 10.10 16.49
C PHE A 338 -7.78 9.79 16.20
N CYS A 339 -8.34 8.70 16.74
CA CYS A 339 -9.76 8.39 16.57
C CYS A 339 -10.64 9.55 17.08
N ILE A 340 -10.36 10.06 18.29
CA ILE A 340 -11.12 11.17 18.87
C ILE A 340 -11.07 12.38 17.92
N LEU A 341 -9.87 12.78 17.49
CA LEU A 341 -9.68 13.95 16.64
C LEU A 341 -10.38 13.78 15.29
N SER A 342 -10.22 12.63 14.64
CA SER A 342 -10.82 12.31 13.34
C SER A 342 -12.36 12.33 13.34
N LYS A 343 -12.99 12.06 14.48
CA LYS A 343 -14.46 12.04 14.64
C LYS A 343 -15.06 13.35 15.15
N ARG A 344 -14.24 14.34 15.49
CA ARG A 344 -14.73 15.64 15.99
C ARG A 344 -15.29 16.50 14.88
N SER A 345 -16.29 17.33 15.22
CA SER A 345 -16.86 18.29 14.27
C SER A 345 -15.79 19.25 13.74
N GLY A 346 -15.74 19.44 12.42
CA GLY A 346 -14.73 20.26 11.76
C GLY A 346 -13.38 19.55 11.55
N TRP A 347 -13.30 18.27 11.86
CA TRP A 347 -12.19 17.38 11.59
C TRP A 347 -12.62 16.20 10.71
N ASP A 348 -11.63 15.60 10.07
CA ASP A 348 -11.70 14.34 9.35
C ASP A 348 -10.34 13.64 9.49
N ILE A 349 -10.26 12.40 9.00
CA ILE A 349 -9.04 11.58 9.03
C ILE A 349 -7.86 12.29 8.35
N ARG A 350 -8.10 12.90 7.17
CA ARG A 350 -7.06 13.60 6.40
C ARG A 350 -6.45 14.73 7.23
N LYS A 351 -7.29 15.55 7.85
CA LYS A 351 -6.91 16.72 8.64
C LYS A 351 -6.23 16.32 9.94
N ALA A 352 -6.75 15.30 10.63
CA ALA A 352 -6.12 14.75 11.82
C ALA A 352 -4.71 14.22 11.47
N PHE A 353 -4.59 13.37 10.45
CA PHE A 353 -3.31 12.77 10.07
C PHE A 353 -2.30 13.84 9.60
N HIS A 354 -2.75 14.91 8.95
CA HIS A 354 -1.88 16.04 8.58
C HIS A 354 -1.13 16.63 9.78
N THR A 355 -1.78 16.73 10.95
CA THR A 355 -1.11 17.25 12.16
C THR A 355 0.01 16.31 12.65
N PHE A 356 -0.21 14.99 12.56
CA PHE A 356 0.80 13.99 12.92
C PHE A 356 1.92 13.90 11.88
N VAL A 357 1.63 14.06 10.58
CA VAL A 357 2.63 14.15 9.51
C VAL A 357 3.59 15.32 9.77
N ILE A 358 3.07 16.53 9.99
CA ILE A 358 3.90 17.69 10.28
C ILE A 358 4.65 17.53 11.61
N ALA A 359 4.03 16.93 12.63
CA ALA A 359 4.70 16.65 13.90
C ALA A 359 5.89 15.69 13.72
N ASN A 360 5.71 14.62 12.96
CA ASN A 360 6.75 13.65 12.63
C ASN A 360 7.90 14.29 11.82
N GLN A 361 7.59 15.20 10.89
CA GLN A 361 8.60 15.86 10.07
C GLN A 361 9.40 16.93 10.82
N ASP A 362 8.72 17.77 11.60
CA ASP A 362 9.28 19.05 12.03
C ASP A 362 9.44 19.22 13.55
N TYR A 363 8.79 18.38 14.36
CA TYR A 363 8.71 18.61 15.81
C TYR A 363 9.13 17.42 16.68
N TRP A 364 8.86 16.20 16.27
CA TRP A 364 9.23 15.01 17.04
C TRP A 364 10.71 14.71 16.93
N THR A 365 11.28 14.26 18.05
CA THR A 365 12.68 13.86 18.17
C THR A 365 12.76 12.36 18.43
N LEU A 366 13.95 11.78 18.20
CA LEU A 366 14.18 10.33 18.32
C LEU A 366 13.71 9.73 19.67
N ASN A 367 13.85 10.47 20.76
CA ASN A 367 13.51 10.06 22.13
C ASN A 367 12.27 10.81 22.67
N ALA A 368 11.37 11.28 21.80
CA ALA A 368 10.20 12.01 22.23
C ALA A 368 9.37 11.19 23.23
N THR A 369 8.99 11.82 24.34
CA THR A 369 7.97 11.30 25.25
C THR A 369 6.58 11.56 24.69
N PHE A 370 5.56 10.92 25.25
CA PHE A 370 4.17 11.19 24.87
C PHE A 370 3.76 12.65 25.05
N GLN A 371 4.34 13.37 26.02
CA GLN A 371 4.03 14.79 26.24
C GLN A 371 4.72 15.66 25.17
N ASN A 372 6.00 15.42 24.91
CA ASN A 372 6.74 16.11 23.85
C ASN A 372 6.09 15.86 22.48
N GLY A 373 5.60 14.64 22.25
CA GLY A 373 4.85 14.29 21.06
C GLY A 373 3.57 15.12 20.91
N ALA A 374 2.80 15.30 21.98
CA ALA A 374 1.57 16.08 22.00
C ALA A 374 1.84 17.57 21.74
N GLU A 375 2.92 18.12 22.31
CA GLU A 375 3.38 19.48 22.01
C GLU A 375 3.69 19.65 20.51
N GLY A 376 4.30 18.64 19.87
CA GLY A 376 4.57 18.64 18.44
C GLY A 376 3.30 18.69 17.60
N VAL A 377 2.29 17.88 17.94
CA VAL A 377 0.99 17.86 17.24
C VAL A 377 0.23 19.19 17.41
N LEU A 378 0.30 19.80 18.59
CA LEU A 378 -0.29 21.12 18.83
C LEU A 378 0.39 22.23 18.00
N ARG A 379 1.72 22.22 17.92
CA ARG A 379 2.48 23.15 17.06
C ARG A 379 2.16 22.93 15.58
N ALA A 380 1.99 21.68 15.15
CA ALA A 380 1.54 21.34 13.81
C ALA A 380 0.15 21.91 13.52
N ALA A 381 -0.81 21.74 14.44
CA ALA A 381 -2.15 22.31 14.30
C ALA A 381 -2.13 23.84 14.22
N ASP A 382 -1.33 24.54 15.03
CA ASP A 382 -1.15 26.00 14.95
C ASP A 382 -0.54 26.47 13.62
N ARG A 383 0.44 25.73 13.11
CA ARG A 383 1.05 25.98 11.79
C ARG A 383 0.02 25.84 10.68
N LEU A 384 -0.81 24.79 10.75
CA LEU A 384 -1.86 24.48 9.78
C LEU A 384 -3.13 25.34 9.97
N LYS A 385 -3.16 26.21 11.00
CA LYS A 385 -4.33 27.03 11.36
C LYS A 385 -5.57 26.19 11.68
N TYR A 386 -5.35 25.02 12.29
CA TYR A 386 -6.40 24.15 12.80
C TYR A 386 -6.74 24.49 14.26
N GLN A 387 -7.88 23.98 14.74
CA GLN A 387 -8.38 24.27 16.09
C GLN A 387 -7.57 23.51 17.16
N THR A 388 -6.53 24.13 17.71
CA THR A 388 -5.69 23.51 18.76
C THR A 388 -6.45 23.09 20.01
N LYS A 389 -7.57 23.76 20.32
CA LYS A 389 -8.46 23.35 21.42
C LYS A 389 -8.94 21.90 21.28
N ASP A 390 -9.25 21.46 20.06
CA ASP A 390 -9.71 20.09 19.82
C ASP A 390 -8.59 19.06 20.02
N VAL A 391 -7.37 19.43 19.65
CA VAL A 391 -6.16 18.62 19.89
C VAL A 391 -5.90 18.49 21.39
N VAL A 392 -5.99 19.60 22.15
CA VAL A 392 -5.88 19.57 23.62
C VAL A 392 -6.94 18.64 24.23
N ILE A 393 -8.20 18.75 23.79
CA ILE A 393 -9.28 17.89 24.30
C ILE A 393 -8.98 16.42 24.01
N ALA A 394 -8.49 16.08 22.82
CA ALA A 394 -8.18 14.69 22.47
C ALA A 394 -7.06 14.11 23.34
N PHE A 395 -5.98 14.87 23.58
CA PHE A 395 -4.87 14.44 24.45
C PHE A 395 -5.28 14.34 25.94
N ASP A 396 -6.17 15.21 26.41
CA ASP A 396 -6.66 15.16 27.79
C ASP A 396 -7.42 13.85 28.07
N GLN A 397 -8.15 13.31 27.07
CA GLN A 397 -8.84 12.01 27.19
C GLN A 397 -7.92 10.81 27.38
N VAL A 398 -6.62 10.95 27.11
CA VAL A 398 -5.61 9.91 27.31
C VAL A 398 -4.59 10.27 28.40
N GLY A 399 -4.89 11.31 29.19
CA GLY A 399 -4.14 11.70 30.38
C GLY A 399 -2.97 12.64 30.13
N ILE A 400 -2.95 13.33 28.98
CA ILE A 400 -1.92 14.30 28.61
C ILE A 400 -2.56 15.69 28.56
N SER A 401 -2.33 16.49 29.59
CA SER A 401 -2.89 17.84 29.68
C SER A 401 -1.90 18.86 29.14
N CYS A 402 -2.34 19.68 28.19
CA CYS A 402 -1.51 20.66 27.50
C CYS A 402 -2.01 22.09 27.72
N ALA A 403 -1.10 23.02 27.93
CA ALA A 403 -1.40 24.45 28.07
C ALA A 403 -0.36 25.30 27.36
N MET A 404 -0.75 26.51 26.94
CA MET A 404 0.18 27.52 26.46
C MET A 404 0.92 28.12 27.64
N ALA A 405 2.24 27.98 27.68
CA ALA A 405 3.07 28.71 28.63
C ALA A 405 3.13 30.20 28.23
N ALA A 406 2.94 31.09 29.21
CA ALA A 406 3.17 32.51 29.02
C ALA A 406 4.65 32.76 28.72
N SER A 407 4.94 33.71 27.82
CA SER A 407 6.31 34.17 27.56
C SER A 407 6.93 34.68 28.85
N GLN A 408 7.99 34.03 29.34
CA GLN A 408 8.80 34.62 30.41
C GLN A 408 9.77 35.61 29.78
N ASP A 409 9.45 36.91 29.88
CA ASP A 409 10.39 37.97 29.52
C ASP A 409 10.91 38.65 30.80
N ALA A 410 12.17 38.39 31.12
CA ALA A 410 13.04 39.31 31.86
C ALA A 410 14.51 38.86 31.72
N GLY A 411 15.10 38.91 30.52
CA GLY A 411 16.57 38.88 30.41
C GLY A 411 17.22 38.31 29.15
N MET A 412 16.48 37.73 28.19
CA MET A 412 17.07 37.23 26.93
C MET A 412 16.72 38.12 25.74
N LEU A 413 17.67 38.27 24.81
CA LEU A 413 17.64 39.21 23.67
C LEU A 413 16.61 38.90 22.57
N LEU A 414 15.71 37.94 22.78
CA LEU A 414 14.58 37.64 21.89
C LEU A 414 13.38 37.18 22.74
N PRO A 415 12.18 37.76 22.57
CA PRO A 415 11.00 37.30 23.29
C PRO A 415 10.69 35.85 22.89
N ASP A 416 10.66 34.95 23.86
CA ASP A 416 10.28 33.56 23.63
C ASP A 416 8.83 33.51 23.12
N LYS A 417 8.65 32.98 21.91
CA LYS A 417 7.30 32.75 21.36
C LYS A 417 6.52 31.83 22.32
N PRO A 418 5.19 32.05 22.46
CA PRO A 418 4.35 31.17 23.27
C PRO A 418 4.58 29.69 22.87
N ARG A 419 4.83 28.83 23.85
CA ARG A 419 5.07 27.40 23.62
C ARG A 419 4.02 26.56 24.32
N TRP A 420 3.55 25.52 23.64
CA TRP A 420 2.80 24.44 24.28
C TRP A 420 3.70 23.72 25.28
N VAL A 421 3.14 23.45 26.46
CA VAL A 421 3.73 22.59 27.48
C VAL A 421 2.71 21.54 27.86
N CYS A 422 3.07 20.27 27.72
CA CYS A 422 2.22 19.14 28.05
C CYS A 422 2.79 18.39 29.26
N VAL A 423 1.90 17.93 30.13
CA VAL A 423 2.26 17.13 31.31
C VAL A 423 1.29 15.96 31.42
N SER A 424 1.79 14.82 31.92
CA SER A 424 0.89 13.74 32.35
C SER A 424 0.49 13.96 33.79
N GLY A 425 -0.82 13.99 34.03
CA GLY A 425 -1.42 14.21 35.34
C GLY A 425 -1.60 15.69 35.70
N ARG A 426 -2.83 16.19 35.53
CA ARG A 426 -3.45 17.02 36.56
C ARG A 426 -4.48 16.13 37.28
N ALA A 427 -4.37 16.03 38.60
CA ALA A 427 -5.54 15.76 39.41
C ALA A 427 -6.65 16.72 38.95
N ALA A 428 -7.87 16.21 38.80
CA ALA A 428 -9.06 16.98 38.50
C ALA A 428 -8.96 18.34 39.23
N ALA A 429 -8.81 19.42 38.46
CA ALA A 429 -8.86 20.75 39.03
C ALA A 429 -10.23 20.85 39.70
N GLY A 430 -10.21 21.03 41.03
CA GLY A 430 -11.39 21.03 41.85
C GLY A 430 -12.46 21.96 41.31
N SER A 431 -13.71 21.51 41.47
CA SER A 431 -14.89 22.35 41.48
C SER A 431 -14.60 23.67 42.19
N VAL A 432 -14.58 24.77 41.44
CA VAL A 432 -14.71 26.10 42.01
C VAL A 432 -16.21 26.27 42.32
N ASN A 433 -16.56 26.18 43.60
CA ASN A 433 -17.77 26.79 44.15
C ASN A 433 -17.56 28.30 44.28
#